data_AF-Q05E26-F1
#
_entry.id   AF-Q05E26-F1
#
_cell.length_a   1.000
_cell.length_b   1.000
_cell.length_c   1.000
_cell.angle_alpha   90.00
_cell.angle_beta   90.00
_cell.angle_gamma   90.00
#
_symmetry.space_group_name_H-M   'P 1'
#
loop_
_entity.id
_entity.type
_entity.pdbx_description
1 polymer ?
#
loop_
_entity_poly.entity_id
_entity_poly.type
_entity_poly.pdbx_seq_one_letter_code
_entity_poly.pdbx_strand_id
1 'polypeptide(L)'
;MRGLPGRCRLREILAWAGENPGGPFALAFMALLLMAAVALARGSEDLANRLAEYAYYSLVAAVLLELASTILSRDGGEEEEGGEDSG
;
A
#
# COMPACT_ATOMS: atom_id res chain seq x y z
N MET A 1 -9.11 35.05 5.09
CA MET A 1 -8.43 34.20 4.10
C MET A 1 -7.74 33.07 4.86
N ARG A 2 -8.38 31.89 4.97
CA ARG A 2 -7.79 30.75 5.69
C ARG A 2 -6.70 30.15 4.80
N GLY A 3 -5.45 30.32 5.22
CA GLY A 3 -4.30 29.74 4.56
C GLY A 3 -4.45 28.22 4.52
N LEU A 4 -4.34 27.66 3.32
CA LEU A 4 -4.22 26.22 3.10
C LEU A 4 -2.83 25.80 3.57
N PRO A 5 -2.68 24.98 4.62
CA PRO A 5 -1.40 24.35 4.91
C PRO A 5 -1.14 23.28 3.84
N GLY A 6 -0.51 23.69 2.74
CA GLY A 6 -0.06 22.85 1.63
C GLY A 6 1.17 22.01 1.97
N ARG A 7 1.18 21.37 3.13
CA ARG A 7 2.19 20.37 3.52
C ARG A 7 1.41 19.13 3.91
N CYS A 8 1.05 18.31 2.93
CA CYS A 8 0.57 16.95 3.17
C CYS A 8 1.53 16.30 4.17
N ARG A 9 1.06 16.03 5.39
CA ARG A 9 1.87 15.41 6.45
C ARG A 9 2.10 13.96 6.07
N LEU A 10 3.01 13.74 5.11
CA LEU A 10 3.42 12.41 4.64
C LEU A 10 3.85 11.53 5.82
N ARG A 11 4.44 12.16 6.85
CA ARG A 11 4.85 11.54 8.12
C ARG A 11 3.69 11.04 8.97
N GLU A 12 2.53 11.72 8.95
CA GLU A 12 1.32 11.25 9.64
C GLU A 12 0.66 10.10 8.89
N ILE A 13 0.68 10.12 7.56
CA ILE A 13 0.15 9.03 6.73
C ILE A 13 1.05 7.79 6.91
N LEU A 14 2.36 7.98 7.00
CA LEU A 14 3.33 6.90 7.27
C LEU A 14 3.22 6.36 8.70
N ALA A 15 3.01 7.24 9.69
CA ALA A 15 2.77 6.83 11.07
C ALA A 15 1.44 6.07 11.22
N TRP A 16 0.38 6.50 10.52
CA TRP A 16 -0.90 5.80 10.49
C TRP A 16 -0.82 4.44 9.79
N ALA A 17 0.04 4.30 8.78
CA ALA A 17 0.29 3.04 8.09
C ALA A 17 1.11 2.03 8.92
N GLY A 18 1.88 2.48 9.92
CA GLY A 18 2.64 1.59 10.80
C GLY A 18 1.79 0.88 11.87
N GLU A 19 0.65 1.47 12.25
CA GLU A 19 -0.22 0.97 13.33
C GLU A 19 -1.17 -0.16 12.88
N ASN A 20 -1.31 -0.40 11.57
CA ASN A 20 -2.16 -1.45 11.00
C ASN A 20 -1.34 -2.31 10.03
N PRO A 21 -1.21 -3.63 10.24
CA PRO A 21 -0.34 -4.48 9.40
C PRO A 21 -0.74 -4.53 7.92
N GLY A 22 -2.03 -4.31 7.58
CA GLY A 22 -2.49 -4.20 6.19
C GLY A 22 -2.50 -2.77 5.60
N GLY A 23 -2.34 -1.75 6.44
CA GLY A 23 -2.30 -0.33 6.05
C GLY A 23 -1.23 0.03 5.01
N PRO A 24 0.04 -0.42 5.13
CA PRO A 24 1.09 -0.04 4.20
C PRO A 24 0.94 -0.73 2.84
N PHE A 25 0.41 -1.95 2.80
CA PHE A 25 0.14 -2.68 1.56
C PHE A 25 -1.02 -2.05 0.75
N ALA A 26 -2.09 -1.61 1.41
CA ALA A 26 -3.18 -0.87 0.75
C ALA A 26 -2.71 0.49 0.19
N LEU A 27 -1.80 1.16 0.90
CA LEU A 27 -1.19 2.43 0.46
C LEU A 27 -0.30 2.22 -0.78
N ALA A 28 0.49 1.15 -0.81
CA ALA A 28 1.28 0.78 -1.99
C ALA A 28 0.39 0.52 -3.20
N PHE A 29 -0.72 -0.21 -3.03
CA PHE A 29 -1.70 -0.43 -4.09
C PHE A 29 -2.27 0.89 -4.65
N MET A 30 -2.67 1.82 -3.78
CA MET A 30 -3.16 3.13 -4.22
C MET A 30 -2.11 3.90 -5.04
N ALA A 31 -0.84 3.84 -4.64
CA ALA A 31 0.24 4.49 -5.39
C ALA A 31 0.43 3.86 -6.79
N LEU A 32 0.36 2.52 -6.91
CA LEU A 32 0.43 1.84 -8.21
C LEU A 32 -0.72 2.22 -9.13
N LEU A 33 -1.96 2.32 -8.61
CA LEU A 33 -3.11 2.76 -9.41
C LEU A 33 -2.97 4.19 -9.93
N LEU A 34 -2.45 5.10 -9.09
CA LEU A 34 -2.19 6.47 -9.52
C LEU A 34 -1.14 6.53 -10.64
N MET A 35 -0.09 5.71 -10.56
CA MET A 35 0.90 5.58 -11.63
C MET A 35 0.29 5.00 -12.91
N ALA A 36 -0.54 3.95 -12.80
CA ALA A 36 -1.25 3.36 -13.94
C ALA A 36 -2.16 4.38 -14.63
N ALA A 37 -2.91 5.17 -13.85
CA ALA A 37 -3.79 6.21 -14.37
C ALA A 37 -3.01 7.32 -15.10
N VAL A 38 -1.85 7.72 -14.57
CA VAL A 38 -0.97 8.70 -15.24
C VAL A 38 -0.38 8.14 -16.54
N ALA A 39 0.03 6.87 -16.54
CA ALA A 39 0.53 6.18 -17.74
C ALA A 39 -0.56 6.08 -18.83
N LEU A 40 -1.80 5.76 -18.42
CA LEU A 40 -2.95 5.68 -19.31
C LEU A 40 -3.32 7.06 -19.88
N ALA A 41 -3.29 8.11 -19.04
CA ALA A 41 -3.54 9.49 -19.48
C ALA A 41 -2.51 10.00 -20.50
N ARG A 42 -1.29 9.43 -20.52
CA ARG A 42 -0.27 9.69 -21.53
C ARG A 42 -0.42 8.86 -22.80
N GLY A 43 -1.44 8.00 -22.90
CA GLY A 43 -1.71 7.16 -24.06
C GLY A 43 -0.86 5.88 -24.13
N SER A 44 -0.20 5.48 -23.04
CA SER A 44 0.58 4.24 -22.99
C SER A 44 -0.26 3.13 -22.37
N GLU A 45 -1.16 2.55 -23.16
CA GLU A 45 -2.09 1.49 -22.74
C GLU A 45 -1.36 0.23 -22.26
N ASP A 46 -0.28 -0.18 -22.95
CA ASP A 46 0.50 -1.38 -22.59
C ASP A 46 1.13 -1.25 -21.20
N LEU A 47 1.68 -0.07 -20.90
CA LEU A 47 2.33 0.21 -19.62
C LEU A 47 1.30 0.38 -18.50
N ALA A 48 0.16 1.01 -18.79
CA ALA A 48 -0.96 1.12 -17.86
C ALA A 48 -1.54 -0.25 -17.51
N ASN A 49 -1.70 -1.15 -18.49
CA ASN A 49 -2.25 -2.48 -18.27
C ASN A 49 -1.34 -3.32 -17.37
N ARG A 50 -0.02 -3.31 -17.62
CA ARG A 50 0.96 -4.00 -16.76
C ARG A 50 0.94 -3.44 -15.34
N LEU A 51 0.92 -2.12 -15.18
CA LEU A 51 0.83 -1.50 -13.85
C LEU A 51 -0.47 -1.88 -13.12
N ALA A 52 -1.59 -1.95 -13.84
CA ALA A 52 -2.87 -2.38 -13.28
C ALA A 52 -2.85 -3.85 -12.85
N GLU A 53 -2.18 -4.72 -13.60
CA GLU A 53 -1.98 -6.13 -13.26
C GLU A 53 -1.11 -6.30 -11.99
N TYR A 54 0.00 -5.56 -11.88
CA TYR A 54 0.80 -5.52 -10.66
C TYR A 54 0.04 -4.93 -9.46
N ALA A 55 -0.80 -3.91 -9.71
CA ALA A 55 -1.66 -3.35 -8.69
C ALA A 55 -2.67 -4.40 -8.19
N TYR A 56 -3.27 -5.17 -9.09
CA TYR A 56 -4.19 -6.24 -8.73
C TYR A 56 -3.53 -7.30 -7.83
N TYR A 57 -2.33 -7.78 -8.18
CA TYR A 57 -1.62 -8.73 -7.32
C TYR A 57 -1.26 -8.14 -5.95
N SER A 58 -0.87 -6.87 -5.92
CA SER A 58 -0.57 -6.15 -4.67
C SER A 58 -1.81 -5.99 -3.79
N LEU A 59 -2.98 -5.74 -4.37
CA LEU A 59 -4.26 -5.68 -3.64
C LEU A 59 -4.64 -7.05 -3.08
N VAL A 60 -4.52 -8.12 -3.86
CA VAL A 60 -4.82 -9.47 -3.39
C VAL A 60 -3.90 -9.84 -2.23
N ALA A 61 -2.59 -9.56 -2.32
CA ALA A 61 -1.65 -9.77 -1.23
C ALA A 61 -2.02 -8.96 0.02
N ALA A 62 -2.36 -7.67 -0.12
CA ALA A 62 -2.80 -6.80 0.97
C ALA A 62 -4.01 -7.38 1.71
N VAL A 63 -5.03 -7.80 0.96
CA VAL A 63 -6.27 -8.36 1.50
C VAL A 63 -6.02 -9.70 2.18
N LEU A 64 -5.18 -10.57 1.59
CA LEU A 64 -4.81 -11.85 2.20
C LEU A 64 -4.05 -11.67 3.51
N LEU A 65 -3.13 -10.70 3.56
CA LEU A 65 -2.37 -10.41 4.78
C LEU A 65 -3.27 -9.81 5.86
N GLU A 66 -4.20 -8.93 5.48
CA GLU A 66 -5.19 -8.37 6.41
C GLU A 66 -6.16 -9.44 6.93
N LEU A 67 -6.61 -10.35 6.06
CA LEU A 67 -7.42 -11.51 6.46
C LEU A 67 -6.65 -12.46 7.38
N ALA A 68 -5.41 -12.79 7.03
CA ALA A 68 -4.56 -13.64 7.84
C ALA A 68 -4.31 -13.01 9.22
N SER A 69 -3.99 -11.72 9.27
CA SER A 69 -3.85 -10.96 10.52
C SER A 69 -5.14 -10.96 11.34
N THR A 70 -6.29 -10.74 10.71
CA THR A 70 -7.59 -10.72 11.39
C THR A 70 -7.97 -12.10 11.97
N ILE A 71 -7.67 -13.18 11.23
CA ILE A 71 -7.94 -14.55 11.67
C ILE A 71 -6.94 -14.97 12.75
N LEU A 72 -5.64 -14.69 12.57
CA LEU A 72 -4.57 -15.02 13.51
C LEU A 72 -4.71 -14.23 14.83
N SER A 73 -5.15 -12.97 14.77
CA SER A 73 -5.43 -12.16 15.96
C SER A 73 -6.57 -12.72 16.82
N ARG A 74 -7.39 -13.64 16.30
CA ARG A 74 -8.39 -14.38 17.09
C ARG A 74 -7.83 -15.62 17.79
N ASP A 75 -6.64 -16.10 17.42
CA ASP A 75 -6.06 -17.35 17.95
C ASP A 75 -4.73 -17.16 18.72
N GLY A 76 -4.09 -15.98 18.58
CA GLY A 76 -3.01 -15.53 19.45
C GLY A 76 -1.63 -15.43 18.79
N GLY A 77 -1.04 -14.23 18.89
CA GLY A 77 0.40 -13.97 19.04
C GLY A 77 1.31 -14.21 17.83
N GLU A 78 1.77 -13.08 17.26
CA GLU A 78 3.10 -12.84 16.65
C GLU A 78 3.57 -13.79 15.53
N GLU A 79 3.92 -13.23 14.37
CA GLU A 79 5.27 -13.42 13.80
C GLU A 79 5.52 -12.42 12.66
N GLU A 80 6.62 -11.70 12.82
CA GLU A 80 7.29 -10.85 11.85
C GLU A 80 7.80 -11.68 10.66
N GLU A 81 8.05 -11.05 9.50
CA GLU A 81 9.42 -11.02 8.97
C GLU A 81 9.52 -10.18 7.69
N GLY A 82 10.60 -9.39 7.64
CA GLY A 82 11.04 -8.69 6.45
C GLY A 82 12.21 -7.76 6.71
N GLY A 83 13.10 -8.12 7.65
CA GLY A 83 14.37 -7.46 7.89
C GLY A 83 15.51 -8.32 7.37
N GLU A 84 15.92 -8.05 6.14
CA GLU A 84 17.12 -8.64 5.53
C GLU A 84 18.38 -8.24 6.31
N ASP A 85 19.09 -9.29 6.73
CA ASP A 85 20.55 -9.50 6.69
C ASP A 85 21.47 -8.27 6.80
N SER A 86 22.30 -8.25 7.86
CA SER A 86 23.78 -8.24 7.76
C SER A 86 24.44 -7.58 8.99
N GLY A 87 25.37 -8.29 9.65
CA GLY A 87 26.47 -7.68 10.42
C GLY A 87 26.77 -8.32 11.77
#